data_AF-K0JUK8-F1
#
_entry.id   AF-K0JUK8-F1
#
_cell.length_a   1.000
_cell.length_b   1.000
_cell.length_c   1.000
_cell.angle_alpha   90.00
_cell.angle_beta   90.00
_cell.angle_gamma   90.00
#
_symmetry.space_group_name_H-M   'P 1'
#
loop_
_entity.id
_entity.type
_entity.pdbx_description
1 polymer ?
#
loop_
_entity_poly.entity_id
_entity_poly.type
_entity_poly.pdbx_seq_one_letter_code
_entity_poly.pdbx_strand_id
1 'polypeptide(L)'
;MTTDWETRINRSFTLAGLRTATGVALGELLGVDSASVRPAAVSARRLARAYPARVPEVGAEALERPCEPGVDLAFVLWDLDEAVADLFVIDSGVPEDEDGGVRLVVGPYRAAHSYVLAVATAIAAARLGASPVWDERTALSDRRVADPEWLLERLRQPPGKPALESALDLVRGTGLWMAAEDA
;
A
#
# COMPACT_ATOMS: atom_id res chain seq x y z
N MET A 1 16.33 1.67 -6.27
CA MET A 1 15.82 0.29 -6.16
C MET A 1 14.42 0.38 -5.53
N THR A 2 13.34 -0.07 -6.17
CA THR A 2 11.96 0.12 -5.63
C THR A 2 11.71 -0.81 -4.46
N THR A 3 11.18 -0.32 -3.34
CA THR A 3 10.82 -1.13 -2.17
C THR A 3 9.39 -1.59 -2.35
N ASP A 4 9.17 -2.88 -2.57
CA ASP A 4 7.85 -3.43 -2.85
C ASP A 4 7.49 -4.45 -1.75
N TRP A 5 6.21 -4.52 -1.40
CA TRP A 5 5.67 -5.44 -0.41
C TRP A 5 4.62 -6.34 -1.04
N GLU A 6 4.60 -7.60 -0.63
CA GLU A 6 3.72 -8.59 -1.23
C GLU A 6 2.75 -9.16 -0.21
N THR A 7 1.55 -9.52 -0.66
CA THR A 7 0.64 -10.35 0.12
C THR A 7 -0.14 -11.28 -0.78
N ARG A 8 -0.45 -12.46 -0.28
CA ARG A 8 -1.24 -13.45 -1.00
C ARG A 8 -2.73 -13.11 -0.90
N ILE A 9 -3.49 -13.37 -1.96
CA ILE A 9 -4.94 -13.19 -1.97
C ILE A 9 -5.60 -14.54 -1.69
N ASN A 10 -5.71 -14.94 -0.41
CA ASN A 10 -6.39 -16.19 -0.04
C ASN A 10 -7.92 -16.04 0.05
N ARG A 11 -8.43 -14.81 0.06
CA ARG A 11 -9.86 -14.48 0.02
C ARG A 11 -10.11 -13.36 -0.97
N SER A 12 -11.18 -13.48 -1.75
CA SER A 12 -11.59 -12.44 -2.69
C SER A 12 -12.05 -11.18 -1.97
N PHE A 13 -11.62 -10.02 -2.47
CA PHE A 13 -12.10 -8.71 -2.06
C PHE A 13 -12.13 -7.77 -3.27
N THR A 14 -12.84 -6.65 -3.14
CA THR A 14 -12.98 -5.62 -4.18
C THR A 14 -12.02 -4.47 -3.97
N LEU A 15 -11.82 -3.65 -5.00
CA LEU A 15 -11.03 -2.41 -4.89
C LEU A 15 -11.65 -1.40 -3.92
N ALA A 16 -12.99 -1.33 -3.88
CA ALA A 16 -13.72 -0.52 -2.90
C ALA A 16 -13.44 -0.98 -1.46
N GLY A 17 -13.41 -2.30 -1.24
CA GLY A 17 -13.06 -2.90 0.05
C GLY A 17 -11.62 -2.59 0.44
N LEU A 18 -10.68 -2.79 -0.49
CA LEU A 18 -9.27 -2.51 -0.27
C LEU A 18 -9.02 -1.02 0.05
N ARG A 19 -9.62 -0.09 -0.71
CA ARG A 19 -9.52 1.35 -0.45
C ARG A 19 -9.97 1.71 0.96
N THR A 20 -11.14 1.20 1.36
CA THR A 20 -11.71 1.47 2.68
C THR A 20 -10.80 0.93 3.78
N ALA A 21 -10.31 -0.30 3.63
CA ALA A 21 -9.37 -0.90 4.57
C ALA A 21 -8.03 -0.17 4.64
N THR A 22 -7.52 0.35 3.51
CA THR A 22 -6.32 1.20 3.48
C THR A 22 -6.52 2.46 4.31
N GLY A 23 -7.69 3.11 4.23
CA GLY A 23 -7.97 4.32 5.01
C GLY A 23 -7.99 4.09 6.51
N VAL A 24 -8.54 2.94 6.92
CA VAL A 24 -8.51 2.48 8.31
C VAL A 24 -7.07 2.22 8.75
N ALA A 25 -6.31 1.42 8.01
CA ALA A 25 -4.92 1.10 8.33
C ALA A 25 -4.03 2.34 8.37
N LEU A 26 -4.26 3.30 7.48
CA LEU A 26 -3.53 4.58 7.45
C LEU A 26 -3.86 5.45 8.66
N GLY A 27 -5.14 5.54 9.04
CA GLY A 27 -5.56 6.24 10.26
C GLY A 27 -4.91 5.61 11.51
N GLU A 28 -4.90 4.29 11.56
CA GLU A 28 -4.25 3.53 12.64
C GLU A 28 -2.73 3.72 12.67
N LEU A 29 -2.05 3.78 11.53
CA LEU A 29 -0.60 4.03 11.45
C LEU A 29 -0.24 5.46 11.87
N LEU A 30 -1.07 6.44 11.52
CA LEU A 30 -0.78 7.86 11.77
C LEU A 30 -1.34 8.38 13.09
N GLY A 31 -2.14 7.57 13.79
CA GLY A 31 -2.77 7.95 15.06
C GLY A 31 -3.86 9.01 14.87
N VAL A 32 -4.62 8.95 13.77
CA VAL A 32 -5.73 9.86 13.44
C VAL A 32 -7.04 9.10 13.26
N ASP A 33 -8.16 9.72 13.64
CA ASP A 33 -9.49 9.08 13.67
C ASP A 33 -9.94 8.53 12.31
N SER A 34 -9.55 9.21 11.22
CA SER A 34 -9.72 8.70 9.87
C SER A 34 -8.77 9.39 8.91
N ALA A 35 -8.14 8.61 8.03
CA ALA A 35 -7.47 9.13 6.85
C ALA A 35 -8.33 8.80 5.63
N SER A 36 -8.74 9.82 4.87
CA SER A 36 -9.54 9.59 3.66
C SER A 36 -8.61 9.20 2.50
N VAL A 37 -8.79 7.98 1.99
CA VAL A 37 -8.09 7.47 0.80
C VAL A 37 -9.02 7.58 -0.39
N ARG A 38 -8.56 8.22 -1.47
CA ARG A 38 -9.29 8.28 -2.74
C ARG A 38 -8.74 7.23 -3.71
N PRO A 39 -9.57 6.60 -4.55
CA PRO A 39 -9.08 5.66 -5.55
C PRO A 39 -8.65 6.41 -6.82
N ALA A 40 -7.70 5.85 -7.55
CA ALA A 40 -7.17 6.47 -8.76
C ALA A 40 -6.49 5.43 -9.66
N ALA A 41 -7.09 5.07 -10.78
CA ALA A 41 -6.53 4.06 -11.67
C ALA A 41 -5.51 4.71 -12.59
N VAL A 42 -4.24 4.36 -12.40
CA VAL A 42 -3.18 4.75 -13.32
C VAL A 42 -2.27 3.55 -13.49
N SER A 43 -1.97 3.20 -14.74
CA SER A 43 -0.86 2.28 -15.00
C SER A 43 0.46 2.96 -14.60
N ALA A 44 1.44 2.21 -14.10
CA ALA A 44 2.76 2.73 -13.77
C ALA A 44 3.39 3.60 -14.89
N ARG A 45 3.16 3.22 -16.16
CA ARG A 45 3.58 4.01 -17.34
C ARG A 45 2.91 5.37 -17.48
N ARG A 46 1.68 5.54 -16.98
CA ARG A 46 0.96 6.82 -16.97
C ARG A 46 1.30 7.65 -15.74
N LEU A 47 1.57 7.04 -14.57
CA LEU A 47 2.06 7.77 -13.38
C LEU A 47 3.37 8.49 -13.67
N ALA A 48 4.32 7.79 -14.31
CA ALA A 48 5.60 8.34 -14.72
C ALA A 48 5.50 9.55 -15.68
N ARG A 49 4.32 9.79 -16.28
CA ARG A 49 4.08 10.87 -17.26
C ARG A 49 3.09 11.93 -16.77
N ALA A 50 2.26 11.64 -15.76
CA ALA A 50 1.08 12.43 -15.42
C ALA A 50 1.19 13.25 -14.12
N TYR A 51 2.23 13.09 -13.31
CA TYR A 51 2.45 13.98 -12.14
C TYR A 51 3.25 15.21 -12.56
N PRO A 52 2.57 16.23 -13.13
CA PRO A 52 1.88 17.24 -12.31
C PRO A 52 0.44 17.64 -12.76
N ALA A 53 -0.31 16.79 -13.47
CA ALA A 53 -1.65 17.13 -13.96
C ALA A 53 -2.66 15.98 -13.80
N ARG A 54 -3.47 16.05 -12.74
CA ARG A 54 -4.77 15.38 -12.51
C ARG A 54 -4.87 13.93 -13.00
N VAL A 55 -4.77 13.02 -12.05
CA VAL A 55 -5.07 11.60 -12.24
C VAL A 55 -6.58 11.38 -12.50
N PRO A 56 -6.98 10.62 -13.53
CA PRO A 56 -8.40 10.34 -13.81
C PRO A 56 -9.05 9.50 -12.70
N GLU A 57 -10.28 9.86 -12.32
CA GLU A 57 -11.09 9.13 -11.35
C GLU A 57 -11.52 7.76 -11.89
N VAL A 58 -11.60 6.78 -10.99
CA VAL A 58 -12.11 5.44 -11.28
C VAL A 58 -13.63 5.46 -11.15
N GLY A 59 -14.34 5.02 -12.18
CA GLY A 59 -15.80 4.86 -12.12
C GLY A 59 -16.21 3.83 -11.07
N ALA A 60 -17.39 4.02 -10.47
CA ALA A 60 -17.91 3.15 -9.41
C ALA A 60 -17.92 1.66 -9.78
N GLU A 61 -18.25 1.32 -11.03
CA GLU A 61 -18.25 -0.05 -11.54
C GLU A 61 -16.87 -0.73 -11.42
N ALA A 62 -15.79 0.00 -11.73
CA ALA A 62 -14.45 -0.54 -11.62
C ALA A 62 -14.02 -0.75 -10.16
N LEU A 63 -14.57 0.00 -9.21
CA LEU A 63 -14.29 -0.19 -7.78
C LEU A 63 -14.93 -1.47 -7.22
N GLU A 64 -16.05 -1.90 -7.78
CA GLU A 64 -16.76 -3.11 -7.37
C GLU A 64 -16.16 -4.39 -7.98
N ARG A 65 -15.17 -4.27 -8.89
CA ARG A 65 -14.52 -5.44 -9.48
C ARG A 65 -13.66 -6.18 -8.44
N PRO A 66 -13.67 -7.52 -8.44
CA PRO A 66 -12.72 -8.31 -7.65
C PRO A 66 -11.27 -8.03 -8.07
N CYS A 67 -10.35 -8.16 -7.12
CA CYS A 67 -8.92 -8.19 -7.41
C CYS A 67 -8.56 -9.52 -8.07
N GLU A 68 -8.21 -9.50 -9.37
CA GLU A 68 -7.91 -10.69 -10.18
C GLU A 68 -6.55 -10.53 -10.90
N PRO A 69 -5.88 -11.64 -11.30
CA PRO A 69 -4.61 -11.59 -12.03
C PRO A 69 -4.64 -10.74 -13.32
N GLY A 70 -3.52 -10.09 -13.64
CA GLY A 70 -3.39 -9.29 -14.86
C GLY A 70 -4.04 -7.90 -14.78
N VAL A 71 -4.44 -7.51 -13.56
CA VAL A 71 -4.95 -6.19 -13.24
C VAL A 71 -3.78 -5.31 -12.75
N ASP A 72 -3.38 -4.34 -13.58
CA ASP A 72 -2.46 -3.25 -13.21
C ASP A 72 -3.26 -2.08 -12.62
N LEU A 73 -3.02 -1.73 -11.36
CA LEU A 73 -3.74 -0.66 -10.66
C LEU A 73 -2.78 0.25 -9.90
N ALA A 74 -3.25 1.42 -9.53
CA ALA A 74 -2.62 2.23 -8.51
C ALA A 74 -3.71 2.73 -7.57
N PHE A 75 -3.34 3.13 -6.36
CA PHE A 75 -4.12 4.01 -5.51
C PHE A 75 -3.37 5.32 -5.34
N VAL A 76 -4.09 6.43 -5.36
CA VAL A 76 -3.54 7.78 -5.18
C VAL A 76 -4.29 8.44 -4.03
N LEU A 77 -3.57 8.78 -2.97
CA LEU A 77 -4.09 9.55 -1.85
C LEU A 77 -3.71 11.02 -2.00
N TRP A 78 -4.68 11.91 -1.80
CA TRP A 78 -4.52 13.37 -1.96
C TRP A 78 -4.56 14.15 -0.65
N ASP A 79 -4.87 13.51 0.48
CA ASP A 79 -5.06 14.19 1.77
C ASP A 79 -3.74 14.43 2.55
N LEU A 80 -2.60 13.94 2.05
CA LEU A 80 -1.26 14.00 2.69
C LEU A 80 -0.18 14.48 1.71
N ASP A 81 -0.47 15.54 0.95
CA ASP A 81 0.20 15.77 -0.34
C ASP A 81 0.00 14.60 -1.31
N GLU A 82 0.46 14.74 -2.55
CA GLU A 82 0.27 13.75 -3.61
C GLU A 82 1.01 12.43 -3.28
N ALA A 83 0.34 11.46 -2.63
CA ALA A 83 0.88 10.12 -2.31
C ALA A 83 0.33 9.07 -3.29
N VAL A 84 1.16 8.14 -3.73
CA VAL A 84 0.75 7.05 -4.62
C VAL A 84 1.30 5.72 -4.17
N ALA A 85 0.42 4.72 -4.07
CA ALA A 85 0.76 3.31 -3.91
C ALA A 85 0.39 2.57 -5.20
N ASP A 86 1.40 2.09 -5.91
CA ASP A 86 1.27 1.26 -7.11
C ASP A 86 0.88 -0.16 -6.71
N LEU A 87 0.02 -0.80 -7.50
CA LEU A 87 -0.58 -2.10 -7.21
C LEU A 87 -0.55 -3.04 -8.40
N PHE A 88 0.03 -4.21 -8.22
CA PHE A 88 0.08 -5.24 -9.26
C PHE A 88 -0.47 -6.55 -8.74
N VAL A 89 -1.47 -7.11 -9.43
CA VAL A 89 -1.95 -8.46 -9.13
C VAL A 89 -1.30 -9.45 -10.07
N ILE A 90 -0.45 -10.31 -9.53
CA ILE A 90 0.28 -11.34 -10.27
C ILE A 90 -0.22 -12.72 -9.87
N ASP A 91 -0.23 -13.66 -10.81
CA ASP A 91 -0.44 -15.08 -10.55
C ASP A 91 0.86 -15.82 -10.88
N SER A 92 1.54 -16.32 -9.86
CA SER A 92 2.76 -17.13 -10.03
C SER A 92 2.45 -18.60 -10.36
N GLY A 93 1.17 -19.01 -10.37
CA GLY A 93 0.78 -20.42 -10.43
C GLY A 93 1.14 -21.16 -9.15
N VAL A 94 0.85 -22.47 -9.08
CA VAL A 94 1.25 -23.36 -7.98
C VAL A 94 0.77 -22.88 -6.58
N PRO A 95 -0.55 -22.80 -6.33
CA PRO A 95 -1.09 -22.28 -5.07
C PRO A 95 -0.64 -23.07 -3.83
N GLU A 96 -0.16 -24.29 -3.96
CA GLU A 96 0.43 -25.05 -2.87
C GLU A 96 1.79 -24.53 -2.40
N ASP A 97 2.52 -23.80 -3.25
CA ASP A 97 3.80 -23.19 -2.89
C ASP A 97 3.60 -21.93 -2.04
N GLU A 98 4.52 -21.71 -1.10
CA GLU A 98 4.52 -20.52 -0.24
C GLU A 98 4.57 -19.24 -1.09
N ASP A 99 5.47 -19.20 -2.08
CA ASP A 99 5.65 -18.11 -3.06
C ASP A 99 4.71 -18.19 -4.29
N GLY A 100 3.81 -19.18 -4.29
CA GLY A 100 2.86 -19.43 -5.36
C GLY A 100 1.49 -18.76 -5.18
N GLY A 101 0.66 -18.88 -6.22
CA GLY A 101 -0.72 -18.40 -6.27
C GLY A 101 -0.87 -16.93 -6.66
N VAL A 102 -2.05 -16.38 -6.37
CA VAL A 102 -2.39 -14.98 -6.68
C VAL A 102 -1.89 -14.06 -5.59
N ARG A 103 -1.09 -13.05 -5.96
CA ARG A 103 -0.43 -12.12 -5.05
C ARG A 103 -0.71 -10.68 -5.46
N LEU A 104 -0.86 -9.81 -4.47
CA LEU A 104 -0.85 -8.37 -4.64
C LEU A 104 0.53 -7.84 -4.25
N VAL A 105 1.17 -7.13 -5.18
CA VAL A 105 2.42 -6.40 -4.96
C VAL A 105 2.08 -4.92 -4.82
N VAL A 106 2.61 -4.28 -3.77
CA VAL A 106 2.37 -2.88 -3.43
C VAL A 106 3.70 -2.15 -3.39
N GLY A 107 3.83 -1.08 -4.18
CA GLY A 107 5.04 -0.26 -4.26
C GLY A 107 4.74 1.22 -4.07
N PRO A 108 5.61 2.02 -3.44
CA PRO A 108 5.42 3.45 -3.28
C PRO A 108 5.97 4.25 -4.47
N TYR A 109 5.35 5.40 -4.76
CA TYR A 109 5.87 6.36 -5.72
C TYR A 109 6.67 7.48 -5.05
N ARG A 110 8.01 7.41 -5.15
CA ARG A 110 9.02 8.49 -4.99
C ARG A 110 8.70 9.68 -4.08
N ALA A 111 8.09 9.43 -2.92
CA ALA A 111 7.84 10.43 -1.88
C ALA A 111 7.55 9.73 -0.55
N ALA A 112 7.95 10.32 0.58
CA ALA A 112 7.83 9.70 1.90
C ALA A 112 6.38 9.30 2.26
N HIS A 113 5.41 10.17 2.01
CA HIS A 113 3.98 9.89 2.22
C HIS A 113 3.44 8.77 1.32
N SER A 114 4.03 8.54 0.13
CA SER A 114 3.71 7.38 -0.72
C SER A 114 4.17 6.05 -0.09
N TYR A 115 5.30 6.03 0.62
CA TYR A 115 5.74 4.85 1.37
C TYR A 115 4.75 4.49 2.47
N VAL A 116 4.27 5.48 3.22
CA VAL A 116 3.27 5.24 4.27
C VAL A 116 1.95 4.72 3.69
N LEU A 117 1.49 5.29 2.57
CA LEU A 117 0.29 4.81 1.88
C LEU A 117 0.45 3.37 1.38
N ALA A 118 1.61 3.04 0.80
CA ALA A 118 1.89 1.71 0.30
C ALA A 118 1.95 0.68 1.44
N VAL A 119 2.57 1.01 2.57
CA VAL A 119 2.56 0.17 3.78
C VAL A 119 1.14 -0.04 4.30
N ALA A 120 0.36 1.03 4.45
CA ALA A 120 -1.04 0.94 4.88
C ALA A 120 -1.87 0.04 3.94
N THR A 121 -1.60 0.13 2.63
CA THR A 121 -2.28 -0.68 1.62
C THR A 121 -1.88 -2.14 1.69
N ALA A 122 -0.60 -2.45 1.92
CA ALA A 122 -0.12 -3.82 2.11
C ALA A 122 -0.76 -4.47 3.35
N ILE A 123 -0.82 -3.76 4.49
CA ILE A 123 -1.49 -4.22 5.72
C ILE A 123 -2.98 -4.47 5.46
N ALA A 124 -3.66 -3.52 4.80
CA ALA A 124 -5.07 -3.64 4.47
C ALA A 124 -5.38 -4.85 3.57
N ALA A 125 -4.57 -5.05 2.53
CA ALA A 125 -4.70 -6.20 1.63
C ALA A 125 -4.44 -7.52 2.36
N ALA A 126 -3.41 -7.58 3.20
CA ALA A 126 -3.10 -8.76 4.01
C ALA A 126 -4.25 -9.14 4.95
N ARG A 127 -4.87 -8.16 5.61
CA ARG A 127 -6.07 -8.37 6.45
C ARG A 127 -7.24 -8.93 5.66
N LEU A 128 -7.58 -8.29 4.52
CA LEU A 128 -8.69 -8.73 3.67
C LEU A 128 -8.44 -10.11 3.06
N GLY A 129 -7.21 -10.36 2.62
CA GLY A 129 -6.76 -11.62 2.06
C GLY A 129 -6.60 -12.73 3.10
N ALA A 130 -6.60 -12.43 4.40
CA ALA A 130 -6.23 -13.35 5.47
C ALA A 130 -4.84 -13.99 5.24
N SER A 131 -3.86 -13.12 4.99
CA SER A 131 -2.51 -13.48 4.60
C SER A 131 -1.48 -12.61 5.34
N PRO A 132 -0.22 -13.06 5.46
CA PRO A 132 0.84 -12.21 5.99
C PRO A 132 1.25 -11.13 4.98
N VAL A 133 2.07 -10.18 5.44
CA VAL A 133 2.81 -9.23 4.61
C VAL A 133 4.23 -9.74 4.41
N TRP A 134 4.70 -9.72 3.16
CA TRP A 134 6.07 -10.03 2.78
C TRP A 134 6.85 -8.76 2.51
N ASP A 135 7.86 -8.56 3.34
CA ASP A 135 8.84 -7.49 3.30
C ASP A 135 10.20 -8.11 2.93
N GLU A 136 10.36 -8.42 1.64
CA GLU A 136 11.53 -9.12 1.09
C GLU A 136 12.87 -8.44 1.41
N ARG A 137 12.82 -7.13 1.68
CA ARG A 137 14.00 -6.32 2.01
C ARG A 137 14.10 -6.00 3.49
N THR A 138 13.20 -6.49 4.32
CA THR A 138 13.17 -6.20 5.76
C THR A 138 13.21 -4.69 6.03
N ALA A 139 12.52 -3.92 5.18
CA ALA A 139 12.53 -2.46 5.19
C ALA A 139 11.56 -1.87 6.24
N LEU A 140 10.64 -2.65 6.77
CA LEU A 140 9.69 -2.25 7.81
C LEU A 140 9.99 -2.96 9.13
N SER A 141 10.57 -4.16 9.04
CA SER A 141 10.79 -5.03 10.19
C SER A 141 12.06 -5.85 10.02
N ASP A 142 12.47 -6.54 11.09
CA ASP A 142 13.56 -7.52 11.08
C ASP A 142 13.13 -8.89 10.53
N ARG A 143 11.95 -8.99 9.90
CA ARG A 143 11.35 -10.24 9.42
C ARG A 143 10.93 -10.09 7.96
N ARG A 144 11.23 -11.13 7.15
CA ARG A 144 10.73 -11.24 5.77
C ARG A 144 9.21 -11.36 5.73
N VAL A 145 8.63 -12.16 6.63
CA VAL A 145 7.20 -12.46 6.68
C VAL A 145 6.65 -11.97 8.01
N ALA A 146 5.68 -11.06 7.98
CA ALA A 146 5.10 -10.45 9.17
C ALA A 146 3.58 -10.59 9.19
N ASP A 147 3.04 -10.81 10.38
CA ASP A 147 1.62 -10.67 10.63
C ASP A 147 1.20 -9.19 10.49
N PRO A 148 0.07 -8.88 9.83
CA PRO A 148 -0.33 -7.50 9.60
C PRO A 148 -0.63 -6.72 10.89
N GLU A 149 -1.15 -7.36 11.94
CA GLU A 149 -1.43 -6.69 13.22
C GLU A 149 -0.12 -6.38 13.94
N TRP A 150 0.81 -7.33 13.98
CA TRP A 150 2.13 -7.11 14.55
C TRP A 150 2.88 -5.96 13.83
N LEU A 151 2.83 -5.94 12.50
CA LEU A 151 3.46 -4.90 11.71
C LEU A 151 2.84 -3.53 11.99
N LEU A 152 1.50 -3.47 12.10
CA LEU A 152 0.80 -2.25 12.46
C LEU A 152 1.20 -1.74 13.86
N GLU A 153 1.18 -2.61 14.86
CA GLU A 153 1.55 -2.25 16.24
C GLU A 153 2.96 -1.68 16.32
N ARG A 154 3.89 -2.25 15.55
CA ARG A 154 5.28 -1.79 15.47
C ARG A 154 5.42 -0.41 14.82
N LEU A 155 4.63 -0.12 13.79
CA LEU A 155 4.78 1.08 12.94
C LEU A 155 3.89 2.25 13.38
N ARG A 156 2.86 1.98 14.17
CA ARG A 156 1.88 2.98 14.63
C ARG A 156 2.58 4.15 15.31
N GLN A 157 2.28 5.35 14.82
CA GLN A 157 2.70 6.60 15.41
C GLN A 157 1.82 6.98 16.61
N PRO A 158 2.37 7.63 17.64
CA PRO A 158 1.58 8.21 18.71
C PRO A 158 0.55 9.22 18.16
N PRO A 159 -0.66 9.27 18.73
CA PRO A 159 -1.68 10.22 18.29
C PRO A 159 -1.29 11.66 18.65
N GLY A 160 -1.94 12.62 17.97
CA GLY A 160 -1.85 14.04 18.30
C GLY A 160 -0.84 14.87 17.50
N LYS A 161 -0.16 14.26 16.52
CA LYS A 161 0.67 14.96 15.53
C LYS A 161 -0.09 15.20 14.22
N PRO A 162 0.26 16.25 13.46
CA PRO A 162 -0.19 16.40 12.08
C PRO A 162 0.18 15.16 11.26
N ALA A 163 -0.74 14.71 10.40
CA ALA A 163 -0.60 13.45 9.70
C ALA A 163 0.63 13.40 8.75
N LEU A 164 1.01 14.54 8.14
CA LEU A 164 2.23 14.66 7.35
C LEU A 164 3.51 14.51 8.20
N GLU A 165 3.54 15.11 9.39
CA GLU A 165 4.68 14.98 10.30
C GLU A 165 4.82 13.53 10.79
N SER A 166 3.70 12.90 11.17
CA SER A 166 3.67 11.47 11.52
C SER A 166 4.18 10.58 10.38
N ALA A 167 3.80 10.89 9.14
CA ALA A 167 4.25 10.13 7.98
C ALA A 167 5.77 10.26 7.76
N LEU A 168 6.32 11.47 7.88
CA LEU A 168 7.76 11.73 7.77
C LEU A 168 8.55 11.02 8.88
N ASP A 169 8.06 11.06 10.11
CA ASP A 169 8.68 10.38 11.25
C ASP A 169 8.70 8.86 11.07
N LEU A 170 7.61 8.27 10.57
CA LEU A 170 7.53 6.85 10.26
C LEU A 170 8.59 6.45 9.22
N VAL A 171 8.68 7.18 8.10
CA VAL A 171 9.65 6.90 7.03
C VAL A 171 11.10 7.00 7.54
N ARG A 172 11.40 7.99 8.39
CA ARG A 172 12.73 8.12 9.01
C ARG A 172 13.04 6.98 9.96
N GLY A 173 12.08 6.57 10.78
CA GLY A 173 12.24 5.48 11.75
C GLY A 173 12.35 4.08 11.13
N THR A 174 11.92 3.92 9.87
CA THR A 174 11.88 2.63 9.16
C THR A 174 13.04 2.43 8.19
N GLY A 175 13.94 3.41 8.00
CA GLY A 175 15.00 3.30 6.98
C GLY A 175 14.50 3.42 5.54
N LEU A 176 13.19 3.58 5.34
CA LEU A 176 12.56 3.89 4.05
C LEU A 176 13.02 5.26 3.51
N TRP A 177 13.49 6.15 4.39
CA TRP A 177 14.00 7.47 4.02
C TRP A 177 15.10 7.41 2.97
N MET A 178 16.06 6.49 3.10
CA MET A 178 17.15 6.34 2.12
C MET A 178 16.61 5.92 0.75
N ALA A 179 15.62 5.03 0.72
CA ALA A 179 14.98 4.60 -0.52
C ALA A 179 14.16 5.73 -1.19
N ALA A 180 13.64 6.66 -0.39
CA ALA A 180 12.91 7.83 -0.88
C ALA A 180 13.84 8.94 -1.43
N GLU A 181 15.05 9.09 -0.89
CA GLU A 181 16.04 10.08 -1.35
C GLU A 181 16.79 9.64 -2.64
N ASP A 182 16.96 8.33 -2.85
CA ASP A 182 17.70 7.76 -3.98
C ASP A 182 16.89 7.62 -5.29
N ALA A 183 15.61 8.01 -5.30
CA ALA A 183 14.64 7.73 -6.38
C ALA A 183 14.20 8.98 -7.14
#